data_AF-A0A2P9APQ7-F1
#
_entry.id   AF-A0A2P9APQ7-F1
#
_cell.length_a   1.000
_cell.length_b   1.000
_cell.length_c   1.000
_cell.angle_alpha   90.00
_cell.angle_beta   90.00
_cell.angle_gamma   90.00
#
_symmetry.space_group_name_H-M   'P 1'
#
loop_
_entity.id
_entity.type
_entity.pdbx_description
1 polymer ?
#
loop_
_entity_poly.entity_id
_entity_poly.type
_entity_poly.pdbx_seq_one_letter_code
_entity_poly.pdbx_strand_id
1 'polypeptide(L)'
;MATTSPASNPQISGIPPIPRWLTRAEKAAFRRIAEQRNAAGRPVSIAEIDALADLVTLRSRIADTRKIYSYAIAQLKKNPAWRSDQTLALTTSRQIDAQTARAQRMASDLGLSSGSEG
;
A
#
# COMPACT_ATOMS: atom_id res chain seq x y z
N MET A 1 -1.31 -55.07 -8.59
CA MET A 1 -0.25 -54.05 -8.52
C MET A 1 -0.89 -52.71 -8.84
N ALA A 2 -1.23 -51.92 -7.81
CA ALA A 2 -1.87 -50.61 -7.98
C ALA A 2 -0.77 -49.53 -8.01
N THR A 3 -0.58 -48.89 -9.16
CA THR A 3 0.30 -47.73 -9.32
C THR A 3 -0.34 -46.52 -8.64
N THR A 4 0.21 -46.10 -7.51
CA THR A 4 -0.14 -44.84 -6.86
C THR A 4 0.47 -43.69 -7.66
N SER A 5 -0.36 -42.98 -8.43
CA SER A 5 0.04 -41.73 -9.06
C SER A 5 0.45 -40.72 -7.98
N PRO A 6 1.61 -40.05 -8.09
CA PRO A 6 1.97 -39.00 -7.16
C PRO A 6 0.98 -37.85 -7.30
N ALA A 7 0.39 -37.43 -6.18
CA ALA A 7 -0.43 -36.23 -6.12
C ALA A 7 0.40 -35.04 -6.61
N SER A 8 0.10 -34.57 -7.82
CA SER A 8 0.64 -33.32 -8.34
C SER A 8 0.24 -32.21 -7.39
N ASN A 9 1.16 -31.78 -6.54
CA ASN A 9 0.99 -30.58 -5.73
C ASN A 9 0.83 -29.44 -6.74
N PRO A 10 -0.34 -28.78 -6.83
CA PRO A 10 -0.43 -27.59 -7.65
C PRO A 10 0.36 -26.53 -6.88
N GLN A 11 1.64 -26.40 -7.20
CA GLN A 11 2.30 -25.12 -7.00
C GLN A 11 1.44 -24.13 -7.78
N ILE A 12 0.58 -23.41 -7.07
CA ILE A 12 -0.14 -22.25 -7.58
C ILE A 12 0.97 -21.21 -7.80
N SER A 13 1.71 -21.37 -8.89
CA SER A 13 2.55 -20.36 -9.48
C SER A 13 1.59 -19.34 -10.07
N GLY A 14 1.05 -18.48 -9.22
CA GLY A 14 -0.02 -17.59 -9.62
C GLY A 14 -0.07 -16.42 -8.67
N ILE A 15 0.40 -15.28 -9.17
CA ILE A 15 0.02 -13.98 -8.63
C ILE A 15 -1.50 -14.03 -8.36
N PRO A 16 -1.96 -13.73 -7.12
CA PRO A 16 -3.35 -13.88 -6.76
C PRO A 16 -4.25 -12.99 -7.65
N PRO A 17 -5.54 -13.34 -7.76
CA PRO A 17 -6.48 -12.54 -8.53
C PRO A 17 -6.50 -11.09 -8.02
N ILE A 18 -6.22 -10.15 -8.91
CA ILE A 18 -6.16 -8.73 -8.56
C ILE A 18 -7.58 -8.17 -8.50
N PRO A 19 -7.99 -7.52 -7.40
CA PRO A 19 -9.33 -6.96 -7.27
C PRO A 19 -9.66 -5.94 -8.38
N ARG A 20 -10.87 -6.06 -8.94
CA ARG A 20 -11.30 -5.29 -10.14
C ARG A 20 -11.43 -3.79 -9.89
N TRP A 21 -11.82 -3.42 -8.67
CA TRP A 21 -12.04 -2.04 -8.21
C TRP A 21 -10.75 -1.21 -8.07
N LEU A 22 -9.57 -1.83 -8.15
CA LEU A 22 -8.30 -1.11 -8.10
C LEU A 22 -8.09 -0.36 -9.42
N THR A 23 -7.56 0.86 -9.34
CA THR A 23 -7.11 1.64 -10.50
C THR A 23 -5.95 0.93 -11.21
N ARG A 24 -5.62 1.36 -12.43
CA ARG A 24 -4.50 0.80 -13.20
C ARG A 24 -3.16 0.88 -12.42
N ALA A 25 -2.91 2.01 -11.76
CA ALA A 25 -1.69 2.21 -10.98
C ALA A 25 -1.67 1.33 -9.72
N GLU A 26 -2.79 1.23 -9.01
CA GLU A 26 -2.91 0.36 -7.83
C GLU A 26 -2.77 -1.12 -8.20
N LYS A 27 -3.34 -1.56 -9.33
CA LYS A 27 -3.16 -2.93 -9.84
C LYS A 27 -1.69 -3.24 -10.10
N ALA A 28 -0.94 -2.30 -10.68
CA ALA A 28 0.49 -2.47 -10.90
C ALA A 28 1.27 -2.55 -9.58
N ALA A 29 0.94 -1.71 -8.60
CA ALA A 29 1.55 -1.75 -7.27
C ALA A 29 1.24 -3.05 -6.52
N PHE A 30 -0.02 -3.49 -6.53
CA PHE A 30 -0.46 -4.76 -5.95
C PHE A 30 0.32 -5.93 -6.56
N ARG A 31 0.39 -5.97 -7.90
CA ARG A 31 1.13 -7.02 -8.63
C ARG A 31 2.59 -7.05 -8.21
N ARG A 32 3.26 -5.89 -8.17
CA ARG A 32 4.66 -5.79 -7.74
C ARG A 32 4.86 -6.36 -6.33
N ILE A 33 3.98 -6.04 -5.38
CA ILE A 33 4.10 -6.54 -4.01
C ILE A 33 3.89 -8.06 -3.97
N ALA A 34 2.89 -8.57 -4.71
CA ALA A 34 2.63 -9.99 -4.79
C ALA A 34 3.80 -10.76 -5.43
N GLU A 35 4.41 -10.21 -6.49
CA GLU A 35 5.62 -10.76 -7.13
C GLU A 35 6.81 -10.79 -6.17
N GLN A 36 7.05 -9.69 -5.44
CA GLN A 36 8.11 -9.62 -4.43
C GLN A 36 7.92 -10.68 -3.32
N ARG A 37 6.69 -10.81 -2.82
CA ARG A 37 6.34 -11.81 -1.80
C ARG A 37 6.49 -13.24 -2.31
N ASN A 38 6.08 -13.50 -3.54
CA ASN A 38 6.27 -14.79 -4.19
C ASN A 38 7.76 -15.13 -4.36
N ALA A 39 8.58 -14.16 -4.79
CA ALA A 39 10.03 -14.32 -4.92
C ALA A 39 10.72 -14.56 -3.57
N ALA A 40 10.19 -14.00 -2.48
CA ALA A 40 10.65 -14.23 -1.12
C ALA A 40 10.13 -15.55 -0.50
N GLY A 41 9.48 -16.43 -1.28
CA GLY A 41 8.97 -17.71 -0.79
C GLY A 41 7.72 -17.61 0.10
N ARG A 42 7.10 -16.43 0.21
CA ARG A 42 5.89 -16.18 1.00
C ARG A 42 4.77 -15.65 0.10
N PRO A 43 4.21 -16.47 -0.81
CA PRO A 43 3.15 -16.05 -1.71
C PRO A 43 1.97 -15.43 -0.95
N VAL A 44 1.28 -14.50 -1.60
CA VAL A 44 0.10 -13.84 -1.03
C VAL A 44 -1.06 -14.83 -1.05
N SER A 45 -1.59 -15.15 0.12
CA SER A 45 -2.76 -16.01 0.26
C SER A 45 -4.05 -15.27 -0.10
N ILE A 46 -5.13 -16.02 -0.37
CA ILE A 46 -6.44 -15.43 -0.69
C ILE A 46 -6.94 -14.52 0.45
N ALA A 47 -6.70 -14.92 1.70
CA ALA A 47 -7.09 -14.14 2.88
C ALA A 47 -6.35 -12.80 3.02
N GLU A 48 -5.17 -12.65 2.40
CA GLU A 48 -4.37 -11.43 2.45
C GLU A 48 -4.69 -10.45 1.31
N ILE A 49 -5.48 -10.87 0.31
CA ILE A 49 -5.76 -10.06 -0.88
C ILE A 49 -6.42 -8.73 -0.51
N ASP A 50 -7.47 -8.76 0.31
CA ASP A 50 -8.23 -7.55 0.67
C ASP A 50 -7.37 -6.60 1.50
N ALA A 51 -6.67 -7.11 2.51
CA ALA A 51 -5.77 -6.30 3.33
C ALA A 51 -4.63 -5.68 2.51
N LEU A 52 -4.07 -6.42 1.54
CA LEU A 52 -3.05 -5.89 0.64
C LEU A 52 -3.62 -4.83 -0.32
N ALA A 53 -4.82 -5.05 -0.87
CA ALA A 53 -5.51 -4.09 -1.71
C ALA A 53 -5.81 -2.80 -0.95
N ASP A 54 -6.30 -2.90 0.29
CA ASP A 54 -6.57 -1.77 1.17
C ASP A 54 -5.30 -0.98 1.48
N LEU A 55 -4.18 -1.66 1.75
CA LEU A 55 -2.89 -1.00 1.94
C LEU A 55 -2.46 -0.22 0.69
N VAL A 56 -2.60 -0.83 -0.50
CA VAL A 56 -2.24 -0.19 -1.78
C VAL A 56 -3.11 1.05 -2.01
N THR A 57 -4.42 0.93 -1.81
CA THR A 57 -5.34 2.07 -1.94
C THR A 57 -5.09 3.15 -0.90
N LEU A 58 -4.79 2.78 0.34
CA LEU A 58 -4.43 3.73 1.39
C LEU A 58 -3.16 4.52 1.01
N ARG A 59 -2.11 3.84 0.53
CA ARG A 59 -0.88 4.49 0.05
C ARG A 59 -1.13 5.42 -1.14
N SER A 60 -1.98 4.99 -2.07
CA SER A 60 -2.41 5.80 -3.21
C SER A 60 -3.11 7.09 -2.75
N ARG A 61 -4.09 6.98 -1.85
CA ARG A 61 -4.81 8.12 -1.28
C ARG A 61 -3.89 9.07 -0.51
N ILE A 62 -2.98 8.56 0.31
CA ILE A 62 -2.00 9.40 1.02
C ILE A 62 -1.15 10.20 0.03
N ALA A 63 -0.69 9.57 -1.05
CA ALA A 63 0.09 10.26 -2.09
C ALA A 63 -0.71 11.39 -2.74
N ASP A 64 -1.98 11.16 -3.04
CA ASP A 64 -2.85 12.20 -3.63
C ASP A 64 -3.19 13.30 -2.62
N THR A 65 -3.46 12.97 -1.36
CA THR A 65 -3.64 13.97 -0.29
C THR A 65 -2.41 14.84 -0.13
N ARG A 66 -1.19 14.28 -0.20
CA ARG A 66 0.06 15.05 -0.16
C ARG A 66 0.18 16.03 -1.33
N LYS A 67 -0.20 15.62 -2.55
CA LYS A 67 -0.20 16.50 -3.73
C LYS A 67 -1.19 17.65 -3.56
N ILE A 68 -2.43 17.34 -3.17
CA ILE A 68 -3.49 18.34 -2.92
C ILE A 68 -3.05 19.31 -1.84
N TYR A 69 -2.52 18.79 -0.72
CA TYR A 69 -1.99 19.61 0.37
C TYR A 69 -0.88 20.55 -0.10
N SER A 70 0.11 20.02 -0.82
CA SER A 70 1.23 20.82 -1.34
C SER A 70 0.75 21.95 -2.25
N TYR A 71 -0.21 21.65 -3.13
CA TYR A 71 -0.85 22.65 -3.98
C TYR A 71 -1.62 23.70 -3.16
N ALA A 72 -2.44 23.27 -2.22
CA ALA A 72 -3.23 24.16 -1.37
C ALA A 72 -2.34 25.09 -0.55
N ILE A 73 -1.27 24.58 0.05
CA ILE A 73 -0.29 25.38 0.79
C ILE A 73 0.40 26.41 -0.11
N ALA A 74 0.76 26.02 -1.34
CA ALA A 74 1.36 26.95 -2.29
C ALA A 74 0.41 28.11 -2.64
N GLN A 75 -0.90 27.87 -2.68
CA GLN A 75 -1.89 28.93 -2.89
C GLN A 75 -2.12 29.76 -1.62
N LEU A 76 -2.26 29.13 -0.45
CA LEU A 76 -2.46 29.81 0.83
C LEU A 76 -1.30 30.76 1.17
N LYS A 77 -0.06 30.38 0.85
CA LYS A 77 1.13 31.23 1.06
C LYS A 77 1.09 32.56 0.28
N LYS A 78 0.27 32.67 -0.77
CA LYS A 78 0.09 33.91 -1.53
C LYS A 78 -0.94 34.86 -0.87
N ASN A 79 -1.71 34.37 0.09
CA ASN A 79 -2.72 35.15 0.80
C ASN A 79 -2.05 35.98 1.92
N PRO A 80 -2.33 37.29 2.04
CA PRO A 80 -1.89 38.10 3.19
C PRO A 80 -2.26 37.52 4.56
N ALA A 81 -3.35 36.75 4.64
CA ALA A 81 -3.80 36.07 5.85
C ALA A 81 -3.02 34.77 6.18
N TRP A 82 -1.98 34.41 5.42
CA TRP A 82 -1.22 33.17 5.62
C TRP A 82 -0.80 32.93 7.08
N ARG A 83 -0.42 33.98 7.82
CA ARG A 83 0.01 33.86 9.22
C ARG A 83 -1.06 33.24 10.13
N SER A 84 -2.35 33.54 9.92
CA SER A 84 -3.44 32.93 10.69
C SER A 84 -3.72 31.48 10.27
N ASP A 85 -3.44 31.14 9.01
CA ASP A 85 -3.74 29.81 8.44
C ASP A 85 -2.62 28.78 8.69
N GLN A 86 -1.47 29.20 9.22
CA GLN A 86 -0.32 28.33 9.51
C GLN A 86 -0.68 27.18 10.47
N THR A 87 -1.49 27.44 11.49
CA THR A 87 -1.89 26.42 12.47
C THR A 87 -2.73 25.32 11.82
N LEU A 88 -3.62 25.70 10.91
CA LEU A 88 -4.43 24.74 10.15
C LEU A 88 -3.55 23.91 9.22
N ALA A 89 -2.62 24.55 8.50
CA ALA A 89 -1.65 23.87 7.65
C ALA A 89 -0.83 22.82 8.43
N LEU A 90 -0.26 23.21 9.57
CA LEU A 90 0.52 22.33 10.43
C LEU A 90 -0.31 21.15 10.96
N THR A 91 -1.56 21.39 11.34
CA THR A 91 -2.46 20.35 11.84
C THR A 91 -2.75 19.32 10.74
N THR A 92 -3.07 19.78 9.53
CA THR A 92 -3.29 18.91 8.37
C THR A 92 -2.04 18.11 8.02
N SER A 93 -0.85 18.73 8.06
CA SER A 93 0.42 18.02 7.85
C SER A 93 0.59 16.85 8.83
N ARG A 94 0.37 17.10 10.13
CA ARG A 94 0.47 16.06 11.17
C ARG A 94 -0.53 14.92 10.97
N GLN A 95 -1.71 15.21 10.44
CA GLN A 95 -2.71 14.18 10.12
C GLN A 95 -2.24 13.27 8.96
N ILE A 96 -1.63 13.85 7.93
CA ILE A 96 -1.02 13.10 6.82
C ILE A 96 0.10 12.20 7.34
N ASP A 97 0.93 12.69 8.26
CA ASP A 97 2.01 11.92 8.88
C ASP A 97 1.43 10.75 9.71
N ALA A 98 0.37 10.99 10.49
CA ALA A 98 -0.30 9.94 11.23
C ALA A 98 -0.90 8.85 10.32
N GLN A 99 -1.50 9.24 9.17
CA GLN A 99 -1.98 8.29 8.17
C GLN A 99 -0.85 7.47 7.55
N THR A 100 0.30 8.12 7.30
CA THR A 100 1.51 7.47 6.79
C THR A 100 2.01 6.41 7.77
N ALA A 101 2.10 6.76 9.05
CA ALA A 101 2.51 5.83 10.11
C ALA A 101 1.55 4.64 10.23
N ARG A 102 0.24 4.85 10.09
CA ARG A 102 -0.76 3.76 10.06
C ARG A 102 -0.55 2.84 8.86
N ALA A 103 -0.32 3.39 7.66
CA ALA A 103 -0.03 2.59 6.48
C ALA A 103 1.29 1.79 6.61
N GLN A 104 2.30 2.34 7.30
CA GLN A 104 3.53 1.61 7.60
C GLN A 104 3.31 0.46 8.57
N ARG A 105 2.50 0.66 9.62
CA ARG A 105 2.12 -0.43 10.55
C ARG A 105 1.37 -1.54 9.83
N MET A 106 0.34 -1.19 9.04
CA MET A 106 -0.40 -2.17 8.23
C MET A 106 0.51 -2.94 7.26
N ALA A 107 1.49 -2.26 6.66
CA ALA A 107 2.50 -2.94 5.84
C ALA A 107 3.38 -3.90 6.64
N SER A 108 3.75 -3.53 7.87
CA SER A 108 4.53 -4.38 8.77
C SER A 108 3.73 -5.62 9.20
N ASP A 109 2.45 -5.44 9.53
CA ASP A 109 1.53 -6.54 9.87
C ASP A 109 1.35 -7.53 8.71
N LEU A 110 1.40 -7.03 7.47
CA LEU A 110 1.40 -7.85 6.24
C LEU A 110 2.77 -8.45 5.89
N GLY A 111 3.80 -8.23 6.71
CA GLY A 111 5.16 -8.71 6.50
C GLY A 111 5.91 -8.03 5.36
N LEU A 112 5.54 -6.79 5.04
CA LEU A 112 6.15 -5.99 3.97
C LEU A 112 7.20 -4.99 4.47
N SER A 113 7.38 -4.86 5.78
CA SER A 113 8.48 -4.09 6.36
C SER A 113 9.79 -4.83 6.06
N SER A 114 10.71 -4.16 5.37
CA SER A 114 12.07 -4.64 5.12
C SER A 114 12.65 -5.22 6.41
N GLY A 115 12.88 -6.53 6.41
CA GLY A 115 13.87 -7.13 7.28
C GLY A 115 15.18 -6.39 7.02
N SER A 116 15.54 -5.53 7.97
CA SER A 116 16.91 -5.33 8.37
C SER A 116 17.46 -6.69 8.78
N GLU A 117 17.92 -7.48 7.81
CA GLU A 117 19.02 -8.40 8.04
C GLU A 117 20.30 -7.66 7.63
N GLY A 118 21.14 -7.43 8.64
CA GLY A 118 22.37 -6.64 8.59
C GLY A 118 22.79 -6.30 10.02
#